data_AF-A0A355C5I2-F1
#
_entry.id   AF-A0A355C5I2-F1
#
_cell.length_a   1.000
_cell.length_b   1.000
_cell.length_c   1.000
_cell.angle_alpha   90.00
_cell.angle_beta   90.00
_cell.angle_gamma   90.00
#
_symmetry.space_group_name_H-M   'P 1'
#
loop_
_entity.id
_entity.type
_entity.pdbx_description
1 polymer ?
#
loop_
_entity_poly.entity_id
_entity_poly.type
_entity_poly.pdbx_seq_one_letter_code
_entity_poly.pdbx_strand_id
1 'polypeptide(L)'
;MAKNRYIVLLDSQNEKSIRNVEKGFSVSVTSSEYLSKDNRSFNIIDNNNAVLYKNLGVVVVDDVDEEQLTRSIADSKSPIIYFEKEREFFPADEFTFIDDLKTNVDQLKNKILELENYIRRKPIPKPAVTDLEWGLKAIGMGETQFSGKGIDVCILDTGFDVSHPDFVDRIVEGKSFIEGEDWDKDPNGHGTHCAGIACGNVRNDTGKR
;
A
#
# COMPACT_ATOMS: atom_id res chain seq x y z
N MET A 1 10.54 -24.20 11.61
CA MET A 1 10.14 -23.12 10.69
C MET A 1 9.70 -23.79 9.39
N ALA A 2 8.55 -23.42 8.84
CA ALA A 2 8.16 -23.91 7.53
C ALA A 2 9.19 -23.39 6.50
N LYS A 3 9.81 -24.29 5.73
CA LYS A 3 10.75 -23.89 4.67
C LYS A 3 9.93 -23.35 3.49
N ASN A 4 10.17 -22.13 3.07
CA ASN A 4 9.47 -21.55 1.92
C ASN A 4 10.24 -21.89 0.65
N ARG A 5 9.87 -23.00 0.01
CA ARG A 5 10.49 -23.40 -1.26
C ARG A 5 9.79 -22.75 -2.45
N TYR A 6 10.58 -22.35 -3.45
CA TYR A 6 10.09 -21.80 -4.70
C TYR A 6 10.59 -22.59 -5.89
N ILE A 7 9.72 -22.69 -6.88
CA ILE A 7 9.96 -23.23 -8.21
C ILE A 7 10.19 -22.04 -9.14
N VAL A 8 11.35 -21.95 -9.77
CA VAL A 8 11.78 -20.82 -10.60
C VAL A 8 12.05 -21.31 -12.02
N LEU A 9 11.30 -20.82 -13.01
CA LEU A 9 11.49 -21.17 -14.41
C LEU A 9 12.48 -20.20 -15.07
N LEU A 10 13.45 -20.77 -15.79
CA LEU A 10 14.45 -20.01 -16.53
C LEU A 10 14.14 -19.96 -18.03
N ASP A 11 14.44 -18.83 -18.68
CA ASP A 11 14.39 -18.67 -20.14
C ASP A 11 15.45 -19.52 -20.86
N SER A 12 16.57 -19.76 -20.17
CA SER A 12 17.77 -20.38 -20.69
C SER A 12 18.61 -20.95 -19.56
N GLN A 13 19.25 -22.08 -19.84
CA GLN A 13 20.07 -22.82 -18.86
C GLN A 13 21.56 -22.69 -19.15
N ASN A 14 21.96 -21.60 -19.81
CA ASN A 14 23.38 -21.35 -20.10
C ASN A 14 24.13 -20.93 -18.82
N GLU A 15 25.47 -21.02 -18.85
CA GLU A 15 26.29 -20.69 -17.67
C GLU A 15 26.05 -19.27 -17.12
N LYS A 16 25.75 -18.30 -17.98
CA LYS A 16 25.49 -16.92 -17.57
C LYS A 16 24.19 -16.84 -16.78
N SER A 17 23.14 -17.52 -17.24
CA SER A 17 21.84 -17.61 -16.59
C SER A 17 21.95 -18.28 -15.23
N ILE A 18 22.67 -19.40 -15.15
CA ILE A 18 22.91 -20.11 -13.89
C ILE A 18 23.69 -19.22 -12.90
N ARG A 19 24.78 -18.58 -13.34
CA ARG A 19 25.55 -17.64 -12.48
C ARG A 19 24.74 -16.44 -12.02
N ASN A 20 23.80 -15.96 -12.83
CA ASN A 20 22.90 -14.88 -12.42
C ASN A 20 21.99 -15.34 -11.28
N VAL A 21 21.43 -16.56 -11.37
CA VAL A 21 20.61 -17.16 -10.31
C VAL A 21 21.43 -17.38 -9.03
N GLU A 22 22.64 -17.94 -9.16
CA GLU A 22 23.55 -18.17 -8.03
C GLU A 22 23.88 -16.87 -7.29
N LYS A 23 24.23 -15.81 -8.03
CA LYS A 23 24.53 -14.50 -7.44
C LYS A 23 23.30 -13.81 -6.88
N GLY A 24 22.16 -13.92 -7.58
CA GLY A 24 20.91 -13.32 -7.16
C GLY A 24 20.50 -13.86 -5.80
N PHE A 25 20.41 -15.18 -5.68
CA PHE A 25 19.91 -15.82 -4.46
C PHE A 25 21.01 -16.21 -3.46
N SER A 26 22.28 -15.93 -3.77
CA SER A 26 23.43 -16.35 -2.95
C SER A 26 23.46 -17.86 -2.71
N VAL A 27 23.11 -18.64 -3.73
CA VAL A 27 23.06 -20.10 -3.69
C VAL A 27 24.04 -20.72 -4.69
N SER A 28 24.44 -21.96 -4.46
CA SER A 28 25.15 -22.81 -5.41
C SER A 28 24.14 -23.70 -6.15
N VAL A 29 24.14 -23.69 -7.50
CA VAL A 29 23.16 -24.47 -8.28
C VAL A 29 23.75 -25.82 -8.68
N THR A 30 23.10 -26.90 -8.25
CA THR A 30 23.44 -28.28 -8.63
C THR A 30 22.49 -28.81 -9.70
N SER A 31 23.01 -29.30 -10.81
CA SER A 31 22.19 -29.93 -11.86
C SER A 31 21.60 -31.26 -11.40
N SER A 32 20.35 -31.52 -11.79
CA SER A 32 19.64 -32.77 -11.52
C SER A 32 20.33 -34.01 -12.10
N GLU A 33 21.24 -33.84 -13.06
CA GLU A 33 22.05 -34.92 -13.65
C GLU A 33 23.03 -35.55 -12.66
N TYR A 34 23.39 -34.83 -11.60
CA TYR A 34 24.29 -35.32 -10.55
C TYR A 34 23.54 -35.91 -9.35
N LEU A 35 22.21 -35.95 -9.39
CA LEU A 35 21.40 -36.56 -8.34
C LEU A 35 21.46 -38.08 -8.43
N SER A 36 21.47 -38.72 -7.27
CA SER A 36 21.52 -40.18 -7.16
C SER A 36 20.64 -40.65 -6.00
N LYS A 37 20.63 -41.97 -5.74
CA LYS A 37 19.98 -42.52 -4.56
C LYS A 37 20.58 -42.00 -3.26
N ASP A 38 21.87 -41.70 -3.27
CA ASP A 38 22.65 -41.24 -2.12
C ASP A 38 22.59 -39.70 -1.99
N ASN A 39 22.41 -38.99 -3.10
CA ASN A 39 22.29 -37.52 -3.16
C ASN A 39 20.96 -37.13 -3.80
N ARG A 40 19.89 -37.15 -2.99
CA ARG A 40 18.54 -36.75 -3.42
C ARG A 40 18.35 -35.24 -3.35
N SER A 41 17.55 -34.68 -4.26
CA SER A 41 17.30 -33.24 -4.36
C SER A 41 16.84 -32.60 -3.05
N PHE A 42 15.90 -33.23 -2.32
CA PHE A 42 15.42 -32.72 -1.04
C PHE A 42 16.53 -32.56 0.03
N ASN A 43 17.59 -33.37 -0.03
CA ASN A 43 18.69 -33.29 0.92
C ASN A 43 19.72 -32.21 0.53
N ILE A 44 19.73 -31.81 -0.74
CA ILE A 44 20.65 -30.81 -1.28
C ILE A 44 20.05 -29.42 -1.18
N ILE A 45 18.74 -29.27 -1.44
CA ILE A 45 18.09 -27.96 -1.43
C ILE A 45 18.05 -27.43 0.01
N ASP A 46 18.74 -26.31 0.22
CA ASP A 46 18.79 -25.56 1.46
C ASP A 46 19.06 -24.08 1.16
N ASN A 47 19.28 -23.28 2.21
CA ASN A 47 19.46 -21.83 2.09
C ASN A 47 20.71 -21.42 1.29
N ASN A 48 21.64 -22.35 1.04
CA ASN A 48 22.87 -22.12 0.30
C ASN A 48 22.93 -22.89 -1.01
N ASN A 49 22.01 -23.82 -1.26
CA ASN A 49 22.08 -24.77 -2.36
C ASN A 49 20.73 -24.89 -3.07
N ALA A 50 20.77 -24.77 -4.39
CA ALA A 50 19.63 -24.89 -5.27
C ALA A 50 19.80 -26.09 -6.22
N VAL A 51 18.70 -26.63 -6.73
CA VAL A 51 18.73 -27.73 -7.70
C VAL A 51 18.09 -27.31 -9.01
N LEU A 52 18.83 -27.42 -10.11
CA LEU A 52 18.35 -27.22 -11.48
C LEU A 52 17.84 -28.55 -12.04
N TYR A 53 16.54 -28.64 -12.30
CA TYR A 53 15.94 -29.72 -13.07
C TYR A 53 16.11 -29.46 -14.56
N LYS A 54 17.22 -29.96 -15.10
CA LYS A 54 17.72 -29.63 -16.45
C LYS A 54 16.69 -29.87 -17.57
N ASN A 55 15.94 -30.97 -17.49
CA ASN A 55 14.93 -31.31 -18.51
C ASN A 55 13.70 -30.40 -18.46
N LEU A 56 13.47 -29.70 -17.34
CA LEU A 56 12.33 -28.81 -17.14
C LEU A 56 12.72 -27.33 -17.25
N GLY A 57 14.01 -26.99 -17.14
CA GLY A 57 14.46 -25.60 -17.07
C GLY A 57 14.07 -24.89 -15.78
N VAL A 58 13.83 -25.66 -14.73
CA VAL A 58 13.33 -25.18 -13.45
C VAL A 58 14.42 -25.29 -12.40
N VAL A 59 14.67 -24.22 -11.67
CA VAL A 59 15.50 -24.21 -10.47
C VAL A 59 14.61 -24.19 -9.25
N VAL A 60 14.96 -24.99 -8.25
CA VAL A 60 14.27 -25.03 -6.97
C VAL A 60 15.17 -24.46 -5.89
N VAL A 61 14.65 -23.47 -5.15
CA VAL A 61 15.37 -22.65 -4.16
C VAL A 61 14.57 -22.57 -2.85
N ASP A 62 15.24 -22.52 -1.70
CA ASP A 62 14.62 -22.35 -0.37
C ASP A 62 14.81 -20.91 0.14
N ASP A 63 13.80 -20.38 0.85
CA ASP A 63 13.83 -19.16 1.66
C ASP A 63 14.27 -17.87 0.91
N VAL A 64 13.87 -17.76 -0.36
CA VAL A 64 14.10 -16.56 -1.18
C VAL A 64 13.01 -15.51 -0.95
N ASP A 65 13.40 -14.23 -0.97
CA ASP A 65 12.49 -13.08 -0.89
C ASP A 65 11.61 -12.96 -2.16
N GLU A 66 10.28 -12.96 -1.99
CA GLU A 66 9.32 -12.82 -3.08
C GLU A 66 9.45 -11.48 -3.81
N GLU A 67 9.84 -10.39 -3.13
CA GLU A 67 10.07 -9.11 -3.79
C GLU A 67 11.26 -9.20 -4.76
N GLN A 68 12.32 -9.90 -4.35
CA GLN A 68 13.49 -10.12 -5.19
C GLN A 68 13.15 -10.97 -6.42
N LEU A 69 12.36 -12.04 -6.26
CA LEU A 69 11.87 -12.87 -7.36
C LEU A 69 11.01 -12.05 -8.33
N THR A 70 10.12 -11.21 -7.81
CA THR A 70 9.26 -10.31 -8.60
C THR A 70 10.09 -9.31 -9.41
N ARG A 71 11.08 -8.66 -8.78
CA ARG A 71 12.00 -7.74 -9.47
C ARG A 71 12.81 -8.46 -10.55
N SER A 72 13.17 -9.71 -10.31
CA SER A 72 13.92 -10.53 -11.28
C SER A 72 13.10 -10.90 -12.51
N ILE A 73 11.78 -11.05 -12.42
CA ILE A 73 10.93 -11.22 -13.61
C ILE A 73 10.85 -9.92 -14.44
N ALA A 74 10.81 -8.77 -13.77
CA ALA A 74 10.70 -7.47 -14.43
C ALA A 74 12.01 -7.03 -15.14
N ASP A 75 13.16 -7.57 -14.74
CA ASP A 75 14.45 -7.28 -15.37
C ASP A 75 14.66 -8.10 -16.65
N SER A 76 14.65 -7.44 -17.80
CA SER A 76 14.97 -8.05 -19.11
C SER A 76 16.32 -8.78 -19.21
N LYS A 77 17.25 -8.53 -18.27
CA LYS A 77 18.57 -9.20 -18.22
C LYS A 77 18.58 -10.43 -17.31
N SER A 78 17.54 -10.61 -16.51
CA SER A 78 17.38 -11.76 -15.64
C SER A 78 16.91 -12.97 -16.46
N PRO A 79 17.45 -14.16 -16.19
CA PRO A 79 17.02 -15.38 -16.85
C PRO A 79 15.67 -15.89 -16.32
N ILE A 80 15.10 -15.28 -15.28
CA ILE A 80 13.91 -15.77 -14.59
C ILE A 80 12.67 -15.23 -15.29
N ILE A 81 11.80 -16.14 -15.75
CA ILE A 81 10.57 -15.78 -16.46
C ILE A 81 9.29 -16.09 -15.68
N TYR A 82 9.38 -16.97 -14.69
CA TYR A 82 8.26 -17.35 -13.84
C TYR A 82 8.77 -17.88 -12.50
N PHE A 83 8.01 -17.66 -11.44
CA PHE A 83 8.20 -18.38 -10.18
C PHE A 83 6.86 -18.72 -9.55
N GLU A 84 6.82 -19.80 -8.77
CA GLU A 84 5.72 -20.12 -7.88
C GLU A 84 6.25 -20.69 -6.57
N LYS A 85 5.48 -20.48 -5.50
CA LYS A 85 5.76 -21.10 -4.20
C LYS A 85 5.34 -22.57 -4.23
N GLU A 86 6.20 -23.46 -3.71
CA GLU A 86 5.89 -24.88 -3.58
C GLU A 86 4.60 -25.06 -2.76
N ARG A 87 3.72 -25.94 -3.23
CA ARG A 87 2.45 -26.25 -2.57
C ARG A 87 2.57 -27.61 -1.90
N GLU A 88 2.35 -27.64 -0.60
CA GLU A 88 2.22 -28.89 0.13
C GLU A 88 0.75 -29.32 0.12
N PHE A 89 0.50 -30.56 -0.30
CA PHE A 89 -0.82 -31.18 -0.23
C PHE A 89 -0.79 -32.26 0.85
N PHE A 90 -1.53 -32.05 1.93
CA PHE A 90 -1.73 -33.04 2.97
C PHE A 90 -3.15 -33.62 2.87
N PRO A 91 -3.37 -34.90 3.25
CA PRO A 91 -4.71 -35.36 3.57
C PRO A 91 -5.18 -34.58 4.81
N ALA A 92 -5.99 -33.54 4.59
CA ALA A 92 -6.54 -32.74 5.67
C ALA A 92 -7.59 -33.57 6.41
N ASP A 93 -7.49 -33.60 7.74
CA ASP A 93 -8.60 -33.97 8.61
C ASP A 93 -9.68 -32.88 8.49
N GLU A 94 -10.96 -33.24 8.59
CA GLU A 94 -12.05 -32.29 8.39
C GLU A 94 -11.98 -31.13 9.40
N PHE A 95 -11.44 -31.40 10.59
CA PHE A 95 -11.22 -30.39 11.63
C PHE A 95 -10.06 -29.43 11.34
N THR A 96 -8.96 -29.88 10.72
CA THR A 96 -7.87 -28.97 10.36
C THR A 96 -8.29 -28.02 9.25
N PHE A 97 -9.07 -28.49 8.28
CA PHE A 97 -9.63 -27.62 7.25
C PHE A 97 -10.55 -26.53 7.84
N ILE A 98 -11.37 -26.86 8.84
CA ILE A 98 -12.23 -25.89 9.53
C ILE A 98 -11.40 -24.84 10.28
N ASP A 99 -10.30 -25.24 10.93
CA ASP A 99 -9.43 -24.33 11.67
C ASP A 99 -8.69 -23.35 10.74
N ASP A 100 -8.20 -23.85 9.60
CA ASP A 100 -7.59 -23.03 8.56
C ASP A 100 -8.60 -22.01 7.98
N LEU A 101 -9.84 -22.44 7.74
CA LEU A 101 -10.90 -21.54 7.29
C LEU A 101 -11.18 -20.41 8.30
N LYS A 102 -11.24 -20.74 9.60
CA LYS A 102 -11.42 -19.73 10.66
C LYS A 102 -10.27 -18.72 10.66
N THR A 103 -9.04 -19.21 10.60
CA THR A 103 -7.84 -18.38 10.55
C THR A 103 -7.86 -17.43 9.36
N ASN A 104 -8.24 -17.93 8.18
CA ASN A 104 -8.36 -17.11 6.97
C ASN A 104 -9.45 -16.03 7.09
N VAL A 105 -10.59 -16.34 7.70
CA VAL A 105 -11.66 -15.37 7.96
C VAL A 105 -11.17 -14.26 8.90
N ASP A 106 -10.45 -14.60 9.96
CA ASP A 106 -9.91 -13.61 10.89
C ASP A 106 -8.86 -12.71 10.23
N GLN A 107 -7.99 -13.27 9.39
CA GLN A 107 -7.04 -12.48 8.60
C GLN A 107 -7.73 -11.52 7.62
N LEU A 108 -8.78 -12.00 6.93
CA LEU A 108 -9.58 -11.16 6.03
C LEU A 108 -10.27 -10.02 6.79
N LYS A 109 -10.84 -10.31 7.97
CA LYS A 109 -11.47 -9.31 8.83
C LYS A 109 -10.48 -8.20 9.22
N ASN A 110 -9.26 -8.56 9.60
CA ASN A 110 -8.22 -7.59 9.96
C ASN A 110 -7.82 -6.71 8.77
N LYS A 111 -7.66 -7.29 7.57
CA LYS A 111 -7.38 -6.52 6.34
C LYS A 111 -8.50 -5.54 5.99
N ILE A 112 -9.76 -5.93 6.18
CA ILE A 112 -10.91 -5.04 5.98
C ILE A 112 -10.82 -3.84 6.94
N LEU A 113 -10.55 -4.08 8.22
CA LEU A 113 -10.41 -3.02 9.22
C LEU A 113 -9.25 -2.06 8.89
N GLU A 114 -8.13 -2.60 8.40
CA GLU A 114 -6.99 -1.80 7.94
C GLU A 114 -7.37 -0.91 6.74
N LEU A 115 -8.06 -1.46 5.75
CA LEU A 115 -8.54 -0.72 4.58
C LEU A 115 -9.55 0.36 4.93
N GLU A 116 -10.49 0.07 5.84
CA GLU A 116 -11.43 1.07 6.35
C GLU A 116 -10.70 2.24 7.01
N ASN A 117 -9.71 1.94 7.86
CA ASN A 117 -8.88 2.96 8.49
C ASN A 117 -8.07 3.75 7.47
N TYR A 118 -7.51 3.08 6.45
CA TYR A 118 -6.79 3.74 5.37
C TYR A 118 -7.72 4.68 4.59
N ILE A 119 -8.92 4.26 4.22
CA ILE A 119 -9.89 5.10 3.48
C ILE A 119 -10.32 6.31 4.33
N ARG A 120 -10.61 6.11 5.61
CA ARG A 120 -10.96 7.21 6.54
C ARG A 120 -9.85 8.23 6.70
N ARG A 121 -8.59 7.78 6.67
CA ARG A 121 -7.41 8.62 6.84
C ARG A 121 -6.76 9.01 5.51
N LYS A 122 -7.32 8.57 4.38
CA LYS A 122 -6.75 8.85 3.06
C LYS A 122 -6.86 10.35 2.86
N PRO A 123 -5.73 11.08 2.78
CA PRO A 123 -5.80 12.50 2.50
C PRO A 123 -6.49 12.62 1.14
N ILE A 124 -7.62 13.33 1.12
CA ILE A 124 -8.26 13.71 -0.13
C ILE A 124 -7.19 14.53 -0.86
N PRO A 125 -6.73 14.11 -2.06
CA PRO A 125 -5.75 14.89 -2.79
C PRO A 125 -6.29 16.30 -2.93
N LYS A 126 -5.66 17.27 -2.26
CA LYS A 126 -6.09 18.67 -2.36
C LYS A 126 -5.99 19.01 -3.85
N PRO A 127 -7.11 19.34 -4.53
CA PRO A 127 -7.04 19.74 -5.91
C PRO A 127 -6.02 20.85 -6.03
N ALA A 128 -5.17 20.80 -7.05
CA ALA A 128 -4.34 21.95 -7.36
C ALA A 128 -5.28 23.14 -7.60
N VAL A 129 -4.96 24.32 -7.06
CA VAL A 129 -5.74 25.53 -7.34
C VAL A 129 -5.70 25.75 -8.84
N THR A 130 -6.83 25.55 -9.52
CA THR A 130 -6.93 25.76 -10.97
C THR A 130 -7.22 27.22 -11.26
N ASP A 131 -7.95 27.91 -10.37
CA ASP A 131 -8.28 29.32 -10.47
C ASP A 131 -8.74 29.90 -9.11
N LEU A 132 -8.77 31.22 -9.01
CA LEU A 132 -9.35 31.97 -7.88
C LEU A 132 -10.77 32.46 -8.22
N GLU A 133 -11.65 32.46 -7.23
CA GLU A 133 -12.95 33.13 -7.31
C GLU A 133 -12.79 34.65 -7.44
N TRP A 134 -13.80 35.29 -8.02
CA TRP A 134 -13.73 36.70 -8.40
C TRP A 134 -13.36 37.63 -7.23
N GLY A 135 -13.85 37.33 -6.02
CA GLY A 135 -13.58 38.14 -4.83
C GLY A 135 -12.10 38.12 -4.44
N LEU A 136 -11.49 36.93 -4.48
CA LEU A 136 -10.05 36.76 -4.20
C LEU A 136 -9.19 37.43 -5.28
N LYS A 137 -9.61 37.33 -6.55
CA LYS A 137 -8.95 38.05 -7.65
C LYS A 137 -9.01 39.56 -7.47
N ALA A 138 -10.18 40.09 -7.11
CA ALA A 138 -10.39 41.53 -6.96
C ALA A 138 -9.52 42.16 -5.87
N ILE A 139 -9.19 41.40 -4.81
CA ILE A 139 -8.30 41.85 -3.73
C ILE A 139 -6.82 41.50 -3.96
N GLY A 140 -6.47 40.99 -5.14
CA GLY A 140 -5.08 40.70 -5.50
C GLY A 140 -4.48 39.48 -4.80
N MET A 141 -5.29 38.53 -4.31
CA MET A 141 -4.77 37.35 -3.61
C MET A 141 -3.87 36.45 -4.48
N GLY A 142 -3.98 36.53 -5.80
CA GLY A 142 -3.07 35.81 -6.71
C GLY A 142 -1.64 36.37 -6.73
N GLU A 143 -1.43 37.58 -6.23
CA GLU A 143 -0.16 38.31 -6.30
C GLU A 143 0.62 38.29 -4.98
N THR A 144 -0.01 37.82 -3.89
CA THR A 144 0.64 37.73 -2.58
C THR A 144 1.43 36.44 -2.41
N GLN A 145 2.57 36.53 -1.73
CA GLN A 145 3.37 35.39 -1.30
C GLN A 145 3.00 34.91 0.13
N PHE A 146 2.14 35.65 0.83
CA PHE A 146 1.74 35.33 2.20
C PHE A 146 0.54 34.38 2.20
N SER A 147 0.68 33.26 2.90
CA SER A 147 -0.35 32.20 2.97
C SER A 147 -1.21 32.24 4.23
N GLY A 148 -0.84 33.03 5.23
CA GLY A 148 -1.49 33.02 6.55
C GLY A 148 -1.20 31.75 7.38
N LYS A 149 -0.24 30.90 6.97
CA LYS A 149 0.11 29.68 7.70
C LYS A 149 0.56 30.01 9.14
N GLY A 150 -0.11 29.39 10.12
CA GLY A 150 0.17 29.57 11.55
C GLY A 150 -0.53 30.78 12.18
N ILE A 151 -1.45 31.44 11.45
CA ILE A 151 -2.32 32.48 11.99
C ILE A 151 -3.69 31.89 12.30
N ASP A 152 -4.15 32.10 13.52
CA ASP A 152 -5.50 31.70 13.94
C ASP A 152 -6.51 32.79 13.58
N VAL A 153 -7.65 32.39 13.03
CA VAL A 153 -8.75 33.27 12.64
C VAL A 153 -9.97 32.91 13.49
N CYS A 154 -10.44 33.85 14.31
CA CYS A 154 -11.65 33.69 15.09
C CYS A 154 -12.87 34.23 14.32
N ILE A 155 -13.92 33.42 14.23
CA ILE A 155 -15.18 33.77 13.57
C ILE A 155 -16.28 33.67 14.60
N LEU A 156 -16.88 34.81 14.95
CA LEU A 156 -18.00 34.91 15.87
C LEU A 156 -19.30 35.04 15.07
N ASP A 157 -20.00 33.93 14.89
CA ASP A 157 -21.13 33.83 13.97
C ASP A 157 -22.14 32.75 14.43
N THR A 158 -23.03 32.26 13.55
CA THR A 158 -24.13 31.32 13.84
C THR A 158 -23.70 29.89 14.17
N GLY A 159 -22.40 29.61 14.16
CA GLY A 159 -21.83 28.28 14.35
C GLY A 159 -20.92 27.89 13.19
N PHE A 160 -20.47 26.64 13.19
CA PHE A 160 -19.65 26.10 12.11
C PHE A 160 -19.91 24.60 11.92
N ASP A 161 -20.19 24.16 10.69
CA ASP A 161 -20.28 22.73 10.37
C ASP A 161 -18.89 22.08 10.30
N VAL A 162 -18.48 21.44 11.39
CA VAL A 162 -17.18 20.73 11.48
C VAL A 162 -17.06 19.54 10.53
N SER A 163 -18.17 19.06 9.96
CA SER A 163 -18.16 17.97 8.99
C SER A 163 -17.91 18.45 7.56
N HIS A 164 -17.83 19.77 7.32
CA HIS A 164 -17.69 20.33 6.00
C HIS A 164 -16.36 19.91 5.33
N PRO A 165 -16.39 19.35 4.10
CA PRO A 165 -15.21 18.76 3.45
C PRO A 165 -14.06 19.75 3.21
N ASP A 166 -14.37 21.04 3.05
CA ASP A 166 -13.34 22.08 2.85
C ASP A 166 -12.51 22.37 4.11
N PHE A 167 -12.85 21.79 5.26
CA PHE A 167 -12.11 21.95 6.52
C PHE A 167 -11.46 20.65 7.00
N VAL A 168 -11.47 19.59 6.18
CA VAL A 168 -10.71 18.38 6.45
C VAL A 168 -9.23 18.74 6.68
N ASP A 169 -8.65 18.12 7.71
CA ASP A 169 -7.28 18.33 8.20
C ASP A 169 -6.99 19.74 8.74
N ARG A 170 -8.02 20.56 9.03
CA ARG A 170 -7.85 21.82 9.77
C ARG A 170 -8.11 21.60 11.25
N ILE A 171 -7.29 22.27 12.07
CA ILE A 171 -7.55 22.39 13.50
C ILE A 171 -8.64 23.46 13.64
N VAL A 172 -9.80 23.06 14.13
CA VAL A 172 -10.92 23.95 14.40
C VAL A 172 -11.35 23.72 15.84
N GLU A 173 -11.38 24.79 16.61
CA GLU A 173 -11.84 24.81 17.99
C GLU A 173 -12.86 25.93 18.13
N GLY A 174 -13.83 25.75 19.02
CA GLY A 174 -14.88 26.74 19.18
C GLY A 174 -15.63 26.60 20.50
N LYS A 175 -16.53 27.56 20.71
CA LYS A 175 -17.42 27.61 21.86
C LYS A 175 -18.72 28.28 21.46
N SER A 176 -19.82 27.72 21.93
CA SER A 176 -21.13 28.34 21.82
C SER A 176 -21.35 29.23 23.03
N PHE A 177 -21.89 30.42 22.78
CA PHE A 177 -22.33 31.35 23.81
C PHE A 177 -23.86 31.38 23.92
N ILE A 178 -24.56 30.58 23.11
CA ILE A 178 -26.01 30.42 23.14
C ILE A 178 -26.32 29.16 23.93
N GLU A 179 -27.18 29.28 24.93
CA GLU A 179 -27.53 28.17 25.83
C GLU A 179 -28.26 27.07 25.06
N GLY A 180 -27.79 25.83 25.19
CA GLY A 180 -28.38 24.66 24.55
C GLY A 180 -27.96 24.45 23.09
N GLU A 181 -27.08 25.29 22.54
CA GLU A 181 -26.56 25.14 21.18
C GLU A 181 -25.10 24.68 21.18
N ASP A 182 -24.77 23.74 20.29
CA ASP A 182 -23.41 23.26 20.07
C ASP A 182 -22.70 24.14 19.04
N TRP A 183 -21.43 24.49 19.27
CA TRP A 183 -20.66 25.35 18.38
C TRP A 183 -20.27 24.67 17.06
N ASP A 184 -20.19 23.35 17.09
CA ASP A 184 -19.76 22.48 15.99
C ASP A 184 -20.90 22.14 15.02
N LYS A 185 -22.01 22.86 15.16
CA LYS A 185 -23.16 22.84 14.26
C LYS A 185 -23.46 24.26 13.83
N ASP A 186 -23.87 24.41 12.57
CA ASP A 186 -24.36 25.68 12.05
C ASP A 186 -25.77 25.50 11.48
N PRO A 187 -26.82 25.77 12.27
CA PRO A 187 -28.19 25.59 11.80
C PRO A 187 -28.62 26.63 10.77
N ASN A 188 -27.88 27.73 10.62
CA ASN A 188 -28.18 28.80 9.65
C ASN A 188 -27.34 28.69 8.37
N GLY A 189 -26.08 28.32 8.50
CA GLY A 189 -25.09 28.24 7.42
C GLY A 189 -24.27 29.51 7.21
N HIS A 190 -24.62 30.64 7.84
CA HIS A 190 -23.90 31.90 7.68
C HIS A 190 -22.47 31.82 8.24
N GLY A 191 -22.29 31.27 9.44
CA GLY A 191 -20.96 31.11 10.03
C GLY A 191 -20.04 30.18 9.24
N THR A 192 -20.57 29.07 8.74
CA THR A 192 -19.84 28.14 7.86
C THR A 192 -19.46 28.81 6.54
N HIS A 193 -20.34 29.65 5.97
CA HIS A 193 -20.04 30.42 4.77
C HIS A 193 -18.94 31.47 5.01
N CYS A 194 -19.01 32.21 6.12
CA CYS A 194 -17.96 33.15 6.55
C CYS A 194 -16.62 32.45 6.73
N ALA A 195 -16.61 31.28 7.40
CA ALA A 195 -15.44 30.44 7.55
C ALA A 195 -14.89 30.00 6.19
N GLY A 196 -15.76 29.57 5.27
CA GLY A 196 -15.39 29.17 3.92
C GLY A 196 -14.62 30.27 3.17
N ILE A 197 -15.10 31.52 3.24
CA ILE A 197 -14.43 32.66 2.59
C ILE A 197 -13.05 32.93 3.20
N ALA A 198 -12.97 32.97 4.54
CA ALA A 198 -11.72 33.30 5.22
C ALA A 198 -10.67 32.19 5.12
N CYS A 199 -11.13 30.93 5.25
CA CYS A 199 -10.30 29.79 5.59
C CYS A 199 -10.67 28.51 4.85
N GLY A 200 -11.74 28.41 4.05
CA GLY A 200 -12.12 27.15 3.37
C GLY A 200 -11.03 26.64 2.43
N ASN A 201 -10.79 25.33 2.30
CA ASN A 201 -9.80 24.78 1.38
C ASN A 201 -10.16 25.01 -0.10
N VAL A 202 -9.32 24.52 -1.03
CA VAL A 202 -9.67 24.47 -2.46
C VAL A 202 -10.88 23.56 -2.60
N ARG A 203 -11.91 24.03 -3.29
CA ARG A 203 -13.14 23.27 -3.48
C ARG A 203 -12.89 22.04 -4.35
N ASN A 204 -13.36 20.89 -3.89
CA ASN A 204 -13.19 19.62 -4.61
C ASN A 204 -14.00 19.52 -5.91
N ASP A 205 -15.09 20.26 -6.03
CA ASP A 205 -16.00 20.20 -7.19
C ASP A 205 -15.52 21.00 -8.40
N THR A 206 -14.84 22.12 -8.15
CA THR A 206 -14.45 23.10 -9.18
C THR A 206 -12.94 23.30 -9.27
N GLY A 207 -12.17 22.88 -8.25
CA GLY A 207 -10.74 23.14 -8.14
C GLY A 207 -10.40 24.60 -7.85
N LYS A 208 -11.41 25.43 -7.53
CA LYS A 208 -11.25 26.85 -7.26
C LYS A 208 -11.06 27.14 -5.78
N ARG A 209 -10.39 28.25 -5.51
CA ARG A 209 -10.33 28.88 -4.18
C ARG A 209 -11.24 30.07 -4.11
#